data_AF-A0A8J5ICW7-F1
#
_entry.id   AF-A0A8J5ICW7-F1
#
_cell.length_a   1.000
_cell.length_b   1.000
_cell.length_c   1.000
_cell.angle_alpha   90.00
_cell.angle_beta   90.00
_cell.angle_gamma   90.00
#
_symmetry.space_group_name_H-M   'P 1'
#
loop_
_entity.id
_entity.type
_entity.pdbx_description
1 polymer ?
#
loop_
_entity_poly.entity_id
_entity_poly.type
_entity_poly.pdbx_seq_one_letter_code
_entity_poly.pdbx_strand_id
1 'polypeptide(L)'
;MRRYDFLLKMSHVVAFVKEEYELWVLKYLEASKVANLYRLLQRFVHRHGYSFRRPTRTVLSTEELRLEQEKFARDTGAALAKTYCRECIFNADETAVYYDEEPGA
;
A
#
# COMPACT_ATOMS: atom_id res chain seq x y z
N MET A 1 -4.87 -9.36 -0.22
CA MET A 1 -4.01 -8.85 0.89
C MET A 1 -4.26 -9.72 2.12
N ARG A 2 -3.25 -10.36 2.70
CA ARG A 2 -3.43 -11.26 3.86
C ARG A 2 -3.59 -10.43 5.13
N ARG A 3 -4.32 -10.96 6.12
CA ARG A 3 -4.65 -10.29 7.41
C ARG A 3 -3.43 -9.83 8.25
N TYR A 4 -2.21 -10.18 7.84
CA TYR A 4 -0.97 -9.87 8.56
C TYR A 4 0.02 -9.02 7.74
N ASP A 5 -0.35 -8.58 6.54
CA ASP A 5 0.50 -7.70 5.76
C ASP A 5 0.44 -6.29 6.35
N PHE A 6 1.49 -5.87 7.04
CA PHE A 6 1.63 -4.49 7.49
C PHE A 6 1.66 -3.57 6.26
N LEU A 7 0.95 -2.43 6.32
CA LEU A 7 0.92 -1.48 5.22
C LEU A 7 2.30 -0.88 5.01
N LEU A 8 3.02 -1.36 3.99
CA LEU A 8 4.27 -0.75 3.57
C LEU A 8 4.00 0.72 3.19
N LYS A 9 4.81 1.61 3.77
CA LYS A 9 4.77 3.06 3.52
C LYS A 9 6.16 3.52 3.10
N MET A 10 6.24 4.68 2.46
CA MET A 10 7.50 5.34 2.13
C MET A 10 8.47 5.47 3.31
N SER A 11 7.96 5.67 4.54
CA SER A 11 8.80 5.74 5.74
C SER A 11 9.61 4.47 5.98
N HIS A 12 9.07 3.30 5.64
CA HIS A 12 9.72 2.01 5.82
C HIS A 12 10.79 1.76 4.75
N VAL A 13 10.54 2.20 3.52
CA VAL A 13 11.57 2.20 2.46
C VAL A 13 12.74 3.11 2.85
N VAL A 14 12.44 4.29 3.41
CA VAL A 14 13.47 5.22 3.86
C VAL A 14 14.27 4.65 5.04
N ALA A 15 13.60 3.98 5.99
CA ALA A 15 14.28 3.30 7.10
C ALA A 15 15.18 2.18 6.59
N PHE A 16 14.66 1.31 5.72
CA PHE A 16 15.41 0.23 5.09
C PHE A 16 16.66 0.74 4.36
N VAL A 17 16.53 1.80 3.55
CA VAL A 17 17.67 2.38 2.82
C VAL A 17 18.70 2.98 3.76
N LYS A 18 18.28 3.57 4.88
CA LYS A 18 19.20 4.09 5.90
C LYS A 18 19.95 3.00 6.64
N GLU A 19 19.30 1.88 6.91
CA GLU A 19 19.88 0.75 7.65
C GLU A 19 20.82 -0.07 6.74
N GLU A 20 20.36 -0.49 5.56
CA GLU A 20 21.12 -1.38 4.69
C GLU A 20 22.16 -0.67 3.81
N TYR A 21 21.96 0.62 3.53
CA TYR A 21 22.81 1.42 2.65
C TYR A 21 23.34 2.69 3.33
N GLU A 22 23.65 2.59 4.63
CA GLU A 22 24.07 3.72 5.47
C GLU A 22 25.19 4.56 4.84
N LEU A 23 26.28 3.92 4.38
CA LEU A 23 27.43 4.62 3.78
C LEU A 23 27.04 5.45 2.55
N TRP A 24 26.15 4.92 1.71
CA TRP A 24 25.65 5.63 0.55
C TRP A 24 24.75 6.80 0.97
N VAL A 25 23.90 6.61 1.98
CA VAL A 25 23.04 7.66 2.52
C VAL A 25 23.88 8.80 3.11
N LEU A 26 24.89 8.49 3.92
CA LEU A 26 25.78 9.48 4.50
C LEU A 26 26.46 10.32 3.41
N LYS A 27 27.06 9.66 2.41
CA LYS A 27 27.68 10.32 1.25
C LYS A 27 26.68 11.18 0.45
N TYR A 28 25.45 10.71 0.28
CA TYR A 28 24.42 11.48 -0.41
C TYR A 28 24.01 12.73 0.38
N LEU A 29 23.93 12.63 1.71
CA LEU A 29 23.55 13.72 2.61
C LEU A 29 24.67 14.74 2.82
N GLU A 30 25.93 14.42 2.53
CA GLU A 30 27.01 15.41 2.46
C GLU A 30 26.75 16.45 1.36
N ALA A 31 26.19 16.01 0.23
CA ALA A 31 25.90 16.86 -0.92
C ALA A 31 24.44 17.35 -0.98
N SER A 32 23.57 16.93 -0.06
CA SER A 32 22.12 17.10 -0.19
C SER A 32 21.38 17.12 1.15
N LYS A 33 20.14 17.61 1.16
CA LYS A 33 19.30 17.63 2.37
C LYS A 33 18.49 16.33 2.50
N VAL A 34 18.14 15.93 3.74
CA VAL A 34 17.30 14.75 4.01
C VAL A 34 15.95 14.78 3.28
N ALA A 35 15.35 15.96 3.10
CA ALA A 35 14.12 16.12 2.31
C ALA A 35 14.29 15.69 0.84
N ASN A 36 15.49 15.82 0.27
CA ASN A 36 15.78 15.41 -1.10
C ASN A 36 15.93 13.89 -1.21
N LEU A 37 16.48 13.23 -0.18
CA LEU A 37 16.55 11.76 -0.10
C LEU A 37 15.14 11.15 -0.13
N TYR A 38 14.20 11.72 0.63
CA TYR A 38 12.82 11.26 0.63
C TYR A 38 12.17 11.37 -0.76
N ARG A 39 12.35 12.51 -1.44
CA ARG A 39 11.84 12.70 -2.81
C ARG A 39 12.52 11.79 -3.83
N LEU A 40 13.83 11.54 -3.69
CA LEU A 40 14.56 10.61 -4.54
C LEU A 40 13.98 9.20 -4.43
N LEU A 41 13.77 8.72 -3.21
CA LEU A 41 13.20 7.39 -2.96
C LEU A 41 11.73 7.30 -3.41
N GLN A 42 10.94 8.36 -3.26
CA GLN A 42 9.59 8.41 -3.82
C GLN A 42 9.58 8.24 -5.34
N ARG A 43 10.49 8.92 -6.05
CA ARG A 43 10.63 8.81 -7.51
C ARG A 43 11.12 7.43 -7.92
N PHE A 44 12.08 6.86 -7.17
CA PHE A 44 12.59 5.52 -7.40
C PHE A 44 11.47 4.48 -7.30
N VAL A 45 10.74 4.50 -6.18
CA VAL A 45 9.57 3.63 -5.95
C VAL A 45 8.58 3.75 -7.11
N HIS A 46 8.20 4.98 -7.47
CA HIS A 46 7.21 5.20 -8.52
C HIS A 46 7.68 4.66 -9.87
N ARG A 47 8.97 4.87 -10.22
CA ARG A 47 9.54 4.39 -11.49
C ARG A 47 9.54 2.86 -11.57
N HIS A 48 9.75 2.16 -10.46
CA HIS A 48 9.81 0.70 -10.42
C HIS A 48 8.46 0.03 -10.14
N GLY A 49 7.34 0.75 -10.34
CA GLY A 49 6.00 0.18 -10.22
C GLY A 49 5.56 -0.16 -8.79
N TYR A 50 6.28 0.29 -7.76
CA TYR A 50 5.86 0.10 -6.38
C TYR A 50 4.65 1.02 -6.10
N SER A 51 3.47 0.42 -6.04
CA SER A 51 2.25 1.10 -5.64
C SER A 51 2.06 0.99 -4.13
N PHE A 52 2.16 2.11 -3.41
CA PHE A 52 1.63 2.20 -2.06
C PHE A 52 0.14 2.47 -2.11
N ARG A 53 -0.62 1.88 -1.18
CA ARG A 53 -1.98 2.35 -0.92
C ARG A 53 -1.90 3.85 -0.68
N ARG A 54 -2.47 4.63 -1.60
CA ARG A 54 -2.63 6.07 -1.39
C ARG A 54 -3.42 6.22 -0.10
N PRO A 55 -3.04 7.14 0.80
CA PRO A 55 -3.89 7.49 1.92
C PRO A 55 -5.20 8.00 1.33
N THR A 56 -6.22 7.15 1.30
CA THR A 56 -7.57 7.63 1.04
C THR A 56 -7.89 8.49 2.25
N ARG A 57 -8.30 9.73 2.01
CA ARG A 57 -8.75 10.62 3.07
C ARG A 57 -10.08 10.07 3.60
N THR A 58 -10.00 9.06 4.46
CA THR A 58 -11.18 8.52 5.11
C THR A 58 -11.68 9.57 6.08
N VAL A 59 -12.94 9.95 5.91
CA VAL A 59 -13.64 10.86 6.82
C VAL A 59 -13.77 10.22 8.21
N LEU A 60 -13.69 8.90 8.27
CA LEU A 60 -13.81 8.06 9.46
C LEU A 60 -12.45 7.75 10.07
N SER A 61 -12.41 7.71 11.40
CA SER A 61 -11.29 7.18 12.18
C SER A 61 -11.09 5.68 11.94
N THR A 62 -9.90 5.18 12.29
CA THR A 62 -9.59 3.74 12.21
C THR A 62 -10.57 2.88 13.01
N GLU A 63 -11.02 3.38 14.15
CA GLU A 63 -11.96 2.67 15.02
C GLU A 63 -13.35 2.57 14.37
N GLU A 64 -13.85 3.67 13.81
CA GLU A 64 -15.13 3.68 13.10
C GLU A 64 -15.11 2.76 11.86
N LEU A 65 -14.00 2.73 11.12
CA LEU A 65 -13.84 1.81 9.99
C LEU A 65 -13.89 0.35 10.43
N ARG A 66 -13.29 0.03 11.57
CA ARG A 66 -13.28 -1.32 12.11
C ARG A 66 -14.68 -1.75 12.56
N LEU A 67 -15.39 -0.87 13.27
CA LEU A 67 -16.77 -1.10 13.69
C LEU A 67 -17.70 -1.29 12.49
N GLU A 68 -17.57 -0.48 11.46
CA GLU A 68 -18.36 -0.61 10.24
C GLU A 68 -18.03 -1.91 9.49
N GLN A 69 -16.74 -2.28 9.40
CA GLN A 69 -16.32 -3.54 8.80
C GLN A 69 -16.90 -4.75 9.56
N GLU A 70 -16.86 -4.75 10.89
CA GLU A 70 -17.42 -5.81 11.71
C GLU A 70 -18.93 -5.91 11.54
N LYS A 71 -19.64 -4.77 11.56
CA LYS A 71 -21.09 -4.71 11.35
C LYS A 71 -21.46 -5.26 9.97
N PHE A 72 -20.81 -4.77 8.92
CA PHE A 72 -21.05 -5.23 7.55
C PHE A 72 -20.77 -6.74 7.40
N ALA A 73 -19.66 -7.23 7.95
CA ALA A 73 -19.31 -8.65 7.87
C ALA A 73 -20.34 -9.55 8.56
N ARG A 74 -20.90 -9.13 9.70
CA ARG A 74 -21.97 -9.87 10.38
C ARG A 74 -23.25 -9.85 9.56
N ASP A 75 -23.72 -8.66 9.19
CA ASP A 75 -25.07 -8.48 8.64
C ASP A 75 -25.14 -9.02 7.20
N THR A 76 -24.21 -8.59 6.34
CA THR A 76 -24.12 -9.03 4.95
C THR A 76 -23.66 -10.49 4.86
N GLY A 77 -22.71 -10.89 5.71
CA GLY A 77 -22.22 -12.27 5.73
C GLY A 77 -23.31 -13.27 6.09
N ALA A 78 -24.14 -12.97 7.12
CA ALA A 78 -25.27 -13.81 7.49
C ALA A 78 -26.34 -13.87 6.39
N ALA A 79 -26.66 -12.73 5.75
CA ALA A 79 -27.61 -12.68 4.65
C ALA A 79 -27.15 -13.49 3.43
N LEU A 80 -25.87 -13.38 3.06
CA LEU A 80 -25.28 -14.13 1.96
C LEU A 80 -25.25 -15.63 2.25
N ALA A 81 -24.81 -16.04 3.44
CA ALA A 81 -24.76 -17.45 3.83
C ALA A 81 -26.15 -18.11 3.89
N LYS A 82 -27.19 -17.34 4.20
CA LYS A 82 -28.58 -17.82 4.16
C LYS A 82 -29.11 -18.00 2.73
N THR A 83 -28.66 -17.17 1.80
CA THR A 83 -29.26 -17.05 0.46
C THR A 83 -28.51 -17.86 -0.60
N TYR A 84 -27.19 -17.96 -0.49
CA TYR A 84 -26.33 -18.55 -1.51
C TYR A 84 -25.39 -19.60 -0.92
N CYS A 85 -25.21 -20.70 -1.64
CA CYS A 85 -24.11 -21.63 -1.39
C CYS A 85 -22.77 -20.92 -1.61
N ARG A 86 -21.75 -21.29 -0.84
CA ARG A 86 -20.45 -20.65 -0.88
C ARG A 86 -19.79 -20.74 -2.26
N GLU A 87 -20.07 -21.81 -2.98
CA GLU A 87 -19.59 -22.09 -4.34
C GLU A 87 -20.17 -21.12 -5.37
N CYS A 88 -21.25 -20.41 -5.04
CA CYS A 88 -21.93 -19.45 -5.90
C CYS A 88 -21.55 -17.99 -5.59
N ILE A 89 -20.57 -17.75 -4.71
CA ILE A 89 -20.12 -16.41 -4.33
C ILE A 89 -18.79 -16.13 -5.03
N PHE A 90 -18.80 -15.14 -5.92
CA PHE A 90 -17.63 -14.72 -6.70
C PHE A 90 -17.17 -13.33 -6.23
N ASN A 91 -15.88 -13.19 -5.96
CA ASN A 91 -15.27 -11.89 -5.71
C ASN A 91 -14.88 -11.25 -7.04
N ALA A 92 -15.20 -9.97 -7.20
CA ALA A 92 -14.73 -9.15 -8.32
C ALA A 92 -14.10 -7.88 -7.75
N ASP A 93 -12.91 -7.53 -8.24
CA ASP A 93 -12.30 -6.22 -8.01
C ASP A 93 -11.59 -5.74 -9.28
N GLU A 94 -11.39 -4.42 -9.36
CA GLU A 94 -10.53 -3.83 -10.38
C GLU A 94 -9.10 -3.78 -9.84
N THR A 95 -8.19 -4.45 -10.54
CA THR A 95 -6.75 -4.30 -10.32
C THR A 95 -6.18 -3.44 -11.44
N ALA A 96 -5.60 -2.29 -11.10
CA ALA A 96 -4.93 -1.44 -12.08
C ALA A 96 -3.75 -2.19 -12.71
N VAL A 97 -3.76 -2.30 -14.03
CA VAL A 97 -2.63 -2.79 -14.82
C VAL A 97 -1.80 -1.59 -15.25
N TYR A 98 -0.56 -1.51 -14.79
CA TYR A 98 0.37 -0.46 -15.19
C TYR A 98 1.17 -0.92 -16.41
N TYR A 99 1.03 -0.21 -17.52
CA TYR A 99 1.82 -0.41 -18.74
C TYR A 99 3.04 0.52 -18.73
N ASP A 100 3.91 0.40 -17.74
CA ASP A 100 5.22 1.05 -17.76
C ASP A 100 6.27 0.03 -18.23
N GLU A 101 6.12 -0.46 -19.46
CA GLU A 101 7.24 -1.00 -20.23
C GLU A 101 7.75 0.14 -21.11
N GLU A 102 8.96 0.63 -20.85
CA GLU A 102 9.62 1.61 -21.71
C GLU A 102 9.69 1.04 -23.14
N PRO A 103 9.18 1.74 -24.18
CA PRO A 103 9.41 1.33 -25.55
C PRO A 103 10.85 1.69 -25.92
N GLY A 104 11.75 0.71 -25.88
CA GLY A 104 13.07 0.76 -26.50
C GLY A 104 14.24 0.81 -25.53
N ALA A 105 14.88 -0.35 -25.38
CA ALA A 105 16.31 -0.45 -25.08
C ALA A 105 17.16 0.07 -26.25
#